data_AF-A0A7S1SJ15-F1
#
_entry.id   AF-A0A7S1SJ15-F1
#
_cell.length_a   1.000
_cell.length_b   1.000
_cell.length_c   1.000
_cell.angle_alpha   90.00
_cell.angle_beta   90.00
_cell.angle_gamma   90.00
#
_symmetry.space_group_name_H-M   'P 1'
#
loop_
_entity.id
_entity.type
_entity.pdbx_description
1 polymer ?
#
loop_
_entity_poly.entity_id
_entity_poly.type
_entity_poly.pdbx_seq_one_letter_code
_entity_poly.pdbx_strand_id
1 'polypeptide(L)'
;VSLSLMSMIVKDIVSGCPRNNFRQSKLTHLLQPALTGRCKLGLVFTLNPCSSRGATSSVQFAKNMMKMPDAKIVRNPMTMTEAQLLAASEQLMAKEAAVRVQLQSAEERQRVVEEENELLRRQLRETHAENVTVIE
;
A
#
# COMPACT_ATOMS: atom_id res chain seq x y z
N VAL A 1 14.33 37.92 -7.28
CA VAL A 1 15.29 36.79 -7.32
C VAL A 1 14.61 35.43 -7.20
N SER A 2 13.68 35.22 -6.26
CA SER A 2 12.99 33.92 -6.08
C SER A 2 12.13 33.49 -7.28
N LEU A 3 11.34 34.39 -7.88
CA LEU A 3 10.47 34.08 -9.02
C LEU A 3 11.26 33.81 -10.32
N SER A 4 12.35 34.53 -10.54
CA SER A 4 13.25 34.30 -11.68
C SER A 4 13.96 32.94 -11.58
N LEU A 5 14.35 32.53 -10.36
CA LEU A 5 14.90 31.20 -10.10
C LEU A 5 13.88 30.09 -10.33
N MET A 6 12.64 30.29 -9.89
CA MET A 6 11.55 29.37 -10.18
C MET A 6 11.34 29.21 -11.70
N SER A 7 11.36 30.31 -12.46
CA SER A 7 11.26 30.23 -13.92
C SER A 7 12.43 29.52 -14.59
N MET A 8 13.64 29.59 -14.04
CA MET A 8 14.78 28.81 -14.54
C MET A 8 14.61 27.32 -14.27
N ILE A 9 14.31 26.96 -13.02
CA ILE A 9 14.08 25.57 -12.61
C ILE A 9 13.01 24.90 -13.46
N VAL A 10 11.93 25.62 -13.79
CA VAL A 10 10.86 25.09 -14.64
C VAL A 10 11.36 24.77 -16.05
N LYS A 11 12.17 25.67 -16.63
CA LYS A 11 12.79 25.42 -17.94
C LYS A 11 13.76 24.25 -17.87
N ASP A 12 14.54 24.16 -16.80
CA ASP A 12 15.51 23.07 -16.58
C ASP A 12 14.78 21.72 -16.51
N ILE A 13 13.69 21.63 -15.74
CA ILE A 13 12.83 20.44 -15.66
C ILE A 13 12.26 20.07 -17.03
N VAL A 14 11.69 21.04 -17.75
CA VAL A 14 11.09 20.80 -19.09
C VAL A 14 12.15 20.36 -20.10
N SER A 15 13.39 20.85 -19.98
CA SER A 15 14.51 20.46 -20.83
C SER A 15 15.14 19.11 -20.44
N GLY A 16 14.70 18.48 -19.35
CA GLY A 16 15.29 17.24 -18.84
C GLY A 16 16.67 17.41 -18.19
N CYS A 17 17.02 18.64 -17.78
CA CYS A 17 18.29 18.90 -17.12
C CYS A 17 18.33 18.18 -15.74
N PRO A 18 19.38 17.39 -15.44
CA PRO A 18 19.48 16.66 -14.18
C PRO A 18 19.89 17.53 -12.99
N ARG A 19 20.44 18.73 -13.24
CA ARG A 19 20.96 19.64 -12.20
C ARG A 19 20.03 20.85 -12.03
N ASN A 20 19.00 20.66 -11.20
CA ASN A 20 18.05 21.74 -10.87
C ASN A 20 18.46 22.43 -9.57
N ASN A 21 18.63 23.75 -9.61
CA ASN A 21 19.15 24.54 -8.50
C ASN A 21 18.09 24.92 -7.44
N PHE A 22 17.34 23.95 -6.92
CA PHE A 22 16.28 24.18 -5.93
C PHE A 22 16.76 24.85 -4.63
N ARG A 23 18.04 24.68 -4.27
CA ARG A 23 18.63 25.21 -3.03
C ARG A 23 18.93 26.71 -3.05
N GLN A 24 18.88 27.37 -4.22
CA GLN A 24 19.22 28.80 -4.34
C GLN A 24 18.18 29.74 -3.71
N SER A 25 16.95 29.26 -3.47
CA SER A 25 15.94 30.01 -2.74
C SER A 25 15.16 29.10 -1.79
N LYS A 26 14.78 29.62 -0.62
CA LYS A 26 13.89 28.90 0.30
C LYS A 26 12.57 28.52 -0.39
N LEU A 27 12.04 29.39 -1.26
CA LEU A 27 10.81 29.13 -2.01
C LEU A 27 10.96 27.91 -2.92
N THR A 28 12.01 27.89 -3.75
CA THR A 28 12.25 26.79 -4.69
C THR A 28 12.60 25.50 -3.97
N HIS A 29 13.27 25.59 -2.82
CA HIS A 29 13.58 24.43 -1.99
C HIS A 29 12.32 23.82 -1.38
N LEU A 30 11.42 24.64 -0.82
CA LEU A 30 10.14 24.18 -0.27
C LEU A 30 9.23 23.59 -1.36
N LEU A 31 9.22 24.17 -2.55
CA LEU A 31 8.42 23.70 -3.68
C LEU A 31 9.07 22.55 -4.46
N GLN A 32 10.28 22.13 -4.10
CA GLN A 32 10.98 21.06 -4.79
C GLN A 32 10.13 19.78 -4.93
N PRO A 33 9.48 19.25 -3.87
CA PRO A 33 8.65 18.05 -4.00
C PRO A 33 7.46 18.24 -4.94
N ALA A 34 6.95 19.46 -5.04
CA ALA A 34 5.83 19.79 -5.90
C ALA A 34 6.23 19.90 -7.38
N LEU A 35 7.44 20.36 -7.65
CA LEU A 35 7.98 20.53 -9.00
C LEU A 35 8.68 19.28 -9.55
N THR A 36 9.13 18.37 -8.68
CA THR A 36 9.77 17.11 -9.08
C THR A 36 8.82 15.92 -9.17
N GLY A 37 7.52 16.14 -8.96
CA GLY A 37 6.51 15.14 -9.30
C GLY A 37 6.07 14.20 -8.17
N ARG A 38 6.35 14.53 -6.91
CA ARG A 38 5.83 13.76 -5.76
C ARG A 38 4.48 14.25 -5.27
N CYS A 39 3.86 15.20 -5.96
CA CYS A 39 2.54 15.71 -5.61
C CYS A 39 1.67 15.91 -6.86
N LYS A 40 0.35 16.02 -6.64
CA LYS A 40 -0.55 16.62 -7.63
C LYS A 40 -0.39 18.12 -7.56
N LEU A 41 0.03 18.75 -8.66
CA LEU A 41 0.25 20.20 -8.72
C LEU A 41 -0.88 20.85 -9.53
N GLY A 42 -1.58 21.79 -8.91
CA GLY A 42 -2.49 22.71 -9.58
C GLY A 42 -1.92 24.14 -9.52
N LEU A 43 -1.97 24.86 -10.62
CA LEU A 43 -1.47 26.24 -10.72
C LEU A 43 -2.60 27.16 -11.13
N VAL A 44 -2.75 28.27 -10.42
CA VAL A 44 -3.71 29.33 -10.73
C VAL A 44 -2.93 30.55 -11.20
N PHE A 45 -3.18 30.97 -12.44
CA PHE A 45 -2.58 32.17 -13.01
C PHE A 45 -3.58 33.32 -12.96
N THR A 46 -3.24 34.37 -12.22
CA THR A 46 -4.02 35.61 -12.20
C THR A 46 -3.42 36.61 -13.19
N LEU A 47 -4.27 37.12 -14.08
CA LEU A 47 -3.87 38.06 -15.12
C LEU A 47 -4.65 39.35 -14.97
N ASN A 48 -3.96 40.48 -15.05
CA ASN A 48 -4.61 41.78 -15.20
C ASN A 48 -4.72 42.08 -16.71
N PRO A 49 -5.94 42.31 -17.24
CA PRO A 49 -6.14 42.59 -18.66
C PRO A 49 -5.44 43.86 -19.15
N CYS A 50 -5.10 44.80 -18.25
CA CYS A 50 -4.50 46.10 -18.62
C CYS A 50 -2.95 46.10 -18.65
N SER A 51 -2.28 45.02 -18.22
CA SER A 51 -0.82 44.97 -18.09
C SER A 51 -0.19 44.08 -19.17
N SER A 52 0.28 44.66 -20.28
CA SER A 52 0.81 43.89 -21.44
C SER A 52 2.06 43.07 -21.11
N ARG A 53 3.07 43.67 -20.46
CA ARG A 53 4.37 43.02 -20.24
C ARG A 53 4.34 41.97 -19.13
N GLY A 54 3.70 42.30 -18.00
CA GLY A 54 3.51 41.38 -16.87
C GLY A 54 2.67 40.16 -17.27
N ALA A 55 1.54 40.38 -17.97
CA ALA A 55 0.68 39.28 -18.41
C ALA A 55 1.40 38.33 -19.37
N THR A 56 2.20 38.86 -20.32
CA THR A 56 2.96 38.03 -21.25
C THR A 56 3.96 37.12 -20.52
N SER A 57 4.65 37.64 -19.50
CA SER A 57 5.60 36.85 -18.70
C SER A 57 4.91 35.74 -17.89
N SER A 58 3.76 36.04 -17.28
CA SER A 58 2.95 35.07 -16.54
C SER A 58 2.40 33.98 -17.45
N VAL A 59 1.92 34.35 -18.65
CA VAL A 59 1.44 33.40 -19.67
C VAL A 59 2.58 32.51 -20.16
N GLN A 60 3.76 33.05 -20.42
CA GLN A 60 4.90 32.26 -20.86
C GLN A 60 5.36 31.27 -19.79
N PHE A 61 5.36 31.69 -18.53
CA PHE A 61 5.66 30.80 -17.41
C PHE A 61 4.60 29.70 -17.27
N ALA A 62 3.31 30.03 -17.41
CA ALA A 62 2.21 29.07 -17.43
C ALA A 62 2.37 28.01 -18.53
N LYS A 63 2.69 28.46 -19.75
CA LYS A 63 2.97 27.57 -20.89
C LYS A 63 4.12 26.60 -20.61
N ASN A 64 5.16 27.03 -19.91
CA ASN A 64 6.28 26.15 -19.55
C ASN A 64 5.86 25.15 -18.47
N MET A 65 5.07 25.58 -17.48
CA MET A 65 4.55 24.69 -16.45
C MET A 65 3.68 23.57 -17.01
N MET A 66 2.87 23.86 -18.03
CA MET A 66 2.05 22.84 -18.71
C MET A 66 2.87 21.78 -19.45
N LYS A 67 4.16 22.04 -19.71
CA LYS A 67 5.08 21.08 -20.36
C LYS A 67 5.85 20.22 -19.36
N MET A 68 5.59 20.38 -18.07
CA MET A 68 6.24 19.54 -17.06
C MET A 68 5.87 18.06 -17.28
N PRO A 69 6.83 17.15 -17.08
CA PRO A 69 6.57 15.73 -17.24
C PRO A 69 5.54 15.26 -16.21
N ASP A 70 4.61 14.42 -16.67
CA ASP A 70 3.66 13.75 -15.79
C ASP A 70 4.41 12.83 -14.83
N ALA A 71 4.22 13.08 -13.54
CA ALA A 71 4.89 12.31 -12.53
C ALA A 71 4.04 11.16 -12.01
N LYS A 72 4.70 10.04 -11.74
CA LYS A 72 4.07 8.89 -11.08
C LYS A 72 3.80 9.23 -9.62
N ILE A 73 2.60 9.75 -9.34
CA ILE A 73 2.16 10.09 -7.99
C ILE A 73 1.91 8.80 -7.22
N VAL A 74 2.73 8.55 -6.21
CA VAL A 74 2.54 7.46 -5.26
C VAL A 74 1.81 8.03 -4.05
N ARG A 75 0.72 7.37 -3.63
CA ARG A 75 0.08 7.71 -2.35
C ARG A 75 1.07 7.42 -1.25
N ASN A 76 1.30 8.38 -0.36
CA ASN A 76 2.03 8.09 0.87
C ASN A 76 1.31 6.92 1.57
N PRO A 77 2.00 5.81 1.86
CA PRO A 77 1.39 4.75 2.64
C PRO A 77 0.93 5.40 3.94
N MET A 78 -0.37 5.27 4.25
CA MET A 78 -0.83 5.67 5.57
C MET A 78 -0.04 4.82 6.56
N THR A 79 0.84 5.45 7.33
CA THR A 79 1.28 4.87 8.59
C THR A 79 0.00 4.62 9.36
N MET A 80 -0.37 3.35 9.52
CA MET A 80 -1.50 2.96 10.35
C MET A 80 -1.36 3.74 11.65
N THR A 81 -2.40 4.48 12.01
CA THR A 81 -2.43 5.15 13.31
C THR A 81 -2.24 4.08 14.39
N GLU A 82 -1.61 4.42 15.50
CA GLU A 82 -1.32 3.46 16.58
C GLU A 82 -2.57 2.68 17.02
N ALA A 83 -3.72 3.36 17.04
CA ALA A 83 -5.04 2.76 17.30
C ALA A 83 -5.45 1.69 16.27
N GLN A 84 -5.15 1.89 14.98
CA GLN A 84 -5.43 0.90 13.93
C GLN A 84 -4.50 -0.31 14.04
N LEU A 85 -3.27 -0.11 14.51
CA LEU A 85 -2.29 -1.17 14.69
C LEU A 85 -2.64 -2.06 15.90
N LEU A 86 -3.09 -1.45 17.00
CA LEU A 86 -3.64 -2.16 18.16
C LEU A 86 -4.89 -2.97 17.80
N ALA A 87 -5.85 -2.37 17.09
CA ALA A 87 -7.05 -3.08 16.65
C ALA A 87 -6.72 -4.27 15.73
N ALA A 88 -5.74 -4.12 14.83
CA ALA A 88 -5.27 -5.22 14.00
C ALA A 88 -4.57 -6.32 14.80
N SER A 89 -3.79 -5.96 15.82
CA SER A 89 -3.14 -6.90 16.73
C SER A 89 -4.15 -7.72 17.55
N GLU A 90 -5.17 -7.07 18.10
CA GLU A 90 -6.25 -7.76 18.84
C GLU A 90 -7.01 -8.74 17.94
N GLN A 91 -7.32 -8.35 16.70
CA GLN A 91 -7.96 -9.22 15.73
C GLN A 91 -7.09 -10.43 15.35
N LEU A 92 -5.77 -10.25 15.27
CA LEU A 92 -4.83 -11.35 15.03
C LEU A 92 -4.82 -12.33 16.20
N MET A 93 -4.69 -11.83 17.43
CA MET A 93 -4.71 -12.65 18.64
C MET A 93 -6.02 -13.44 18.78
N ALA A 94 -7.16 -12.81 18.49
CA ALA A 94 -8.46 -13.48 18.51
C ALA A 94 -8.56 -14.60 17.46
N LYS A 95 -8.02 -14.38 16.25
CA LYS A 95 -7.96 -15.41 15.21
C LYS A 95 -7.04 -16.56 15.59
N GLU A 96 -5.87 -16.30 16.15
CA GLU A 96 -4.95 -17.34 16.61
C GLU A 96 -5.58 -18.20 17.72
N ALA A 97 -6.28 -17.59 18.66
CA ALA A 97 -7.02 -18.32 19.70
C ALA A 97 -8.12 -19.21 19.10
N ALA A 98 -8.90 -18.70 18.14
CA ALA A 98 -9.93 -19.48 17.47
C ALA A 98 -9.34 -20.67 16.69
N VAL A 99 -8.22 -20.48 16.00
CA VAL A 99 -7.53 -21.56 15.26
C VAL A 99 -7.01 -22.64 16.22
N ARG A 100 -6.47 -22.26 17.38
CA ARG A 100 -6.05 -23.23 18.41
C ARG A 100 -7.20 -24.09 18.92
N VAL A 101 -8.35 -23.48 19.20
CA VAL A 101 -9.55 -24.21 19.63
C VAL A 101 -10.03 -25.16 18.53
N GLN A 102 -10.00 -24.72 17.27
CA GLN A 102 -10.36 -25.59 16.14
C GLN A 102 -9.42 -26.79 16.02
N LEU A 103 -8.10 -26.58 16.14
CA LEU A 103 -7.10 -27.64 16.13
C LEU A 103 -7.35 -28.66 17.25
N GLN A 104 -7.54 -28.21 18.49
CA GLN A 104 -7.85 -29.10 19.62
C GLN A 104 -9.13 -29.91 19.36
N SER A 105 -10.20 -29.25 18.88
CA SER A 105 -11.46 -29.94 18.56
C SER A 105 -11.33 -30.93 17.40
N ALA A 106 -10.38 -30.71 16.49
CA ALA A 106 -10.12 -31.60 15.36
C ALA A 106 -9.29 -32.81 15.82
N GLU A 107 -8.29 -32.59 16.66
CA GLU A 107 -7.48 -33.65 17.29
C GLU A 107 -8.35 -34.58 18.16
N GLU A 108 -9.26 -34.02 18.96
CA GLU A 108 -10.21 -34.81 19.77
C GLU A 108 -11.13 -35.65 18.89
N ARG A 109 -11.69 -35.05 17.82
CA ARG A 109 -12.53 -35.78 16.86
C ARG A 109 -11.76 -36.91 16.18
N GLN A 110 -10.49 -36.68 15.85
CA GLN A 110 -9.66 -37.69 15.23
C GLN A 110 -9.38 -38.86 16.19
N ARG A 111 -9.09 -38.58 17.46
CA ARG A 111 -8.90 -39.62 18.49
C ARG A 111 -10.13 -40.49 18.66
N VAL A 112 -11.32 -39.89 18.75
CA VAL A 112 -12.58 -40.65 18.88
C VAL A 112 -12.79 -41.57 17.67
N VAL A 113 -12.55 -41.07 16.45
CA VAL A 113 -12.67 -41.87 15.22
C VAL A 113 -11.63 -42.99 15.16
N GLU A 114 -10.41 -42.76 15.65
CA GLU A 114 -9.38 -43.79 15.74
C GLU A 114 -9.77 -44.89 16.74
N GLU A 115 -10.27 -44.51 17.93
CA GLU A 115 -10.78 -45.45 18.94
C GLU A 115 -11.96 -46.28 18.41
N GLU A 116 -12.93 -45.66 17.74
CA GLU A 116 -14.06 -46.36 17.11
C GLU A 116 -13.60 -47.35 16.03
N ASN A 117 -12.64 -46.95 15.18
CA ASN A 117 -12.08 -47.82 14.16
C ASN A 117 -11.32 -49.02 14.76
N GLU A 118 -10.60 -48.83 15.86
CA GLU A 118 -9.93 -49.93 16.56
C GLU A 118 -10.94 -50.92 17.14
N LEU A 119 -12.02 -50.42 17.73
CA LEU A 119 -13.07 -51.25 18.33
C LEU A 119 -13.80 -52.07 17.27
N LEU A 120 -14.15 -51.45 16.14
CA LEU A 120 -14.73 -52.14 14.98
C LEU A 120 -13.78 -53.21 14.41
N ARG A 121 -12.48 -52.92 14.34
CA ARG A 121 -11.46 -53.90 13.89
C ARG A 121 -11.34 -55.10 14.83
N ARG A 122 -11.51 -54.91 16.14
CA ARG A 122 -11.53 -56.02 17.11
C ARG A 122 -12.77 -56.89 16.94
N GLN A 123 -13.95 -56.29 16.86
CA GLN A 123 -15.21 -57.00 16.63
C GLN A 123 -15.17 -57.80 15.32
N LEU A 124 -14.67 -57.21 14.23
CA LEU A 124 -14.52 -57.92 12.96
C LEU A 124 -13.61 -59.14 13.09
N ARG A 125 -12.49 -59.07 13.83
CA ARG A 125 -11.60 -60.22 14.04
C ARG A 125 -12.28 -61.33 14.85
N GLU A 126 -13.05 -60.96 15.87
CA GLU A 126 -13.81 -61.90 16.70
C GLU A 126 -14.87 -62.63 15.87
N THR A 127 -15.66 -61.91 15.06
CA THR A 127 -16.65 -62.55 14.18
C THR A 127 -16.02 -63.41 13.08
N HIS A 128 -14.84 -63.02 12.56
CA HIS A 128 -14.13 -63.85 11.58
C HIS A 128 -13.54 -65.11 12.23
N ALA A 129 -13.09 -65.05 13.48
CA ALA A 129 -12.63 -66.22 14.23
C ALA A 129 -13.78 -67.19 14.54
N GLU A 130 -14.96 -66.67 14.91
CA GLU A 130 -16.17 -67.47 15.13
C GLU A 130 -16.71 -68.10 13.84
N ASN A 131 -16.63 -67.41 12.70
CA ASN A 131 -17.08 -67.99 11.43
C ASN A 131 -16.12 -69.06 10.88
N VAL A 132 -14.84 -69.06 11.27
CA VAL A 132 -13.86 -70.08 10.85
C VAL A 132 -14.02 -71.37 11.67
N THR A 133 -14.43 -71.30 12.93
CA THR A 133 -14.65 -72.49 13.78
C THR A 133 -15.95 -73.23 13.49
N VAL A 134 -16.87 -72.65 12.73
CA VAL A 134 -18.17 -73.27 12.37
C VAL A 134 -18.09 -74.08 11.05
N ILE A 135 -16.96 -74.06 10.34
CA ILE A 135 -16.79 -74.71 9.02
C ILE A 135 -15.96 -76.02 9.07
N GLU A 136 -15.44 -76.43 10.24
CA GLU A 136 -14.77 -77.75 10.42
C GLU A 136 -15.70 -78.89 10.84
#